data_AF-A0A3B8RQG6-F1
#
_entry.id   AF-A0A3B8RQG6-F1
#
_cell.length_a   1.000
_cell.length_b   1.000
_cell.length_c   1.000
_cell.angle_alpha   90.00
_cell.angle_beta   90.00
_cell.angle_gamma   90.00
#
_symmetry.space_group_name_H-M   'P 1'
#
loop_
_entity.id
_entity.type
_entity.pdbx_description
1 polymer ?
#
loop_
_entity_poly.entity_id
_entity_poly.type
_entity_poly.pdbx_seq_one_letter_code
_entity_poly.pdbx_strand_id
1 'polypeptide(L)'
;WIGADEEPWEDELKEVEKNWSDYFEFEGFESHESFQIMVDFAESIDNKRLQQNLINALNRPKPFQNFKWQIDNSGEYRQQWFDFKKMRYIEWIKEQIDLNSKDFE
;
A
#
# COMPACT_ATOMS: atom_id res chain seq x y z
N TRP A 1 23.04 -33.73 -4.29
CA TRP A 1 21.82 -32.92 -4.17
C TRP A 1 21.83 -31.97 -5.35
N ILE A 2 21.07 -32.30 -6.40
CA ILE A 2 20.91 -31.51 -7.63
C ILE A 2 19.42 -31.17 -7.62
N GLY A 3 19.07 -29.89 -7.44
CA GLY A 3 17.67 -29.46 -7.30
C GLY A 3 17.41 -28.40 -6.23
N ALA A 4 18.44 -27.70 -5.75
CA ALA A 4 18.28 -26.55 -4.85
C ALA A 4 18.42 -25.19 -5.56
N ASP A 5 18.62 -25.20 -6.88
CA ASP A 5 18.99 -24.01 -7.66
C ASP A 5 17.91 -23.54 -8.66
N GLU A 6 16.76 -24.23 -8.79
CA GLU A 6 15.63 -23.70 -9.58
C GLU A 6 14.84 -22.74 -8.70
N GLU A 7 14.96 -21.43 -8.98
CA GLU A 7 14.11 -20.44 -8.33
C GLU A 7 12.64 -20.70 -8.72
N PRO A 8 11.67 -20.71 -7.78
CA PRO A 8 10.28 -21.12 -8.01
C PRO A 8 9.49 -20.35 -9.08
N TRP A 9 10.11 -19.40 -9.77
CA TRP A 9 9.49 -18.50 -10.74
C TRP A 9 10.38 -18.24 -11.97
N GLU A 10 11.45 -19.02 -12.17
CA GLU A 10 12.46 -18.73 -13.20
C GLU A 10 11.84 -18.73 -14.62
N ASP A 11 10.96 -19.69 -14.91
CA ASP A 11 10.30 -19.80 -16.21
C ASP A 11 9.26 -18.70 -16.40
N GLU A 12 8.47 -18.37 -15.37
CA GLU A 12 7.50 -17.28 -15.40
C GLU A 12 8.17 -15.92 -15.60
N LEU A 13 9.30 -15.66 -14.92
CA LEU A 13 10.07 -14.43 -15.07
C LEU A 13 10.60 -14.29 -16.50
N LYS A 14 11.15 -15.36 -17.09
CA LYS A 14 11.61 -15.36 -18.49
C LYS A 14 10.49 -15.04 -19.48
N GLU A 15 9.29 -15.57 -19.27
CA GLU A 15 8.13 -15.28 -20.13
C GLU A 15 7.66 -13.82 -19.99
N VAL A 16 7.66 -13.27 -18.77
CA VAL A 16 7.35 -11.85 -18.55
C VAL A 16 8.40 -10.94 -19.20
N GLU A 17 9.69 -11.24 -19.03
CA GLU A 17 10.78 -10.47 -19.64
C GLU A 17 10.73 -10.50 -21.17
N LYS A 18 10.45 -11.67 -21.75
CA LYS A 18 10.38 -11.85 -23.21
C LYS A 18 9.20 -11.12 -23.85
N ASN A 19 8.07 -11.04 -23.14
CA ASN A 19 6.83 -10.45 -23.66
C ASN A 19 6.41 -9.21 -22.84
N TRP A 20 7.37 -8.40 -22.37
CA TRP A 20 7.10 -7.27 -21.46
C TRP A 20 6.03 -6.30 -21.97
N SER A 21 5.94 -6.10 -23.29
CA SER A 21 4.92 -5.25 -23.92
C SER A 21 3.49 -5.74 -23.75
N ASP A 22 3.30 -7.03 -23.45
CA ASP A 22 1.99 -7.68 -23.34
C ASP A 22 1.47 -7.65 -21.90
N TYR A 23 2.28 -7.16 -20.96
CA TYR A 23 1.95 -7.05 -19.55
C TYR A 23 1.92 -5.59 -19.09
N PHE A 24 1.16 -5.35 -18.03
CA PHE A 24 1.17 -4.10 -17.29
C PHE A 24 1.59 -4.40 -15.84
N GLU A 25 2.52 -3.59 -15.32
CA GLU A 25 2.98 -3.70 -13.94
C GLU A 25 2.09 -2.88 -13.01
N PHE A 26 1.61 -3.47 -11.93
CA PHE A 26 0.90 -2.72 -10.90
C PHE A 26 1.87 -1.84 -10.11
N GLU A 27 1.60 -0.54 -10.12
CA GLU A 27 2.36 0.41 -9.32
C GLU A 27 1.79 0.49 -7.90
N GLY A 28 2.68 0.51 -6.91
CA GLY A 28 2.30 0.84 -5.54
C GLY A 28 2.10 2.34 -5.37
N PHE A 29 1.48 2.74 -4.26
CA PHE A 29 1.34 4.16 -3.93
C PHE A 29 2.70 4.86 -3.83
N GLU A 30 2.78 6.05 -4.43
CA GLU A 30 3.87 6.96 -4.17
C GLU A 30 3.90 7.38 -2.69
N SER A 31 5.04 7.95 -2.26
CA SER A 31 5.19 8.43 -0.88
C SER A 31 4.14 9.49 -0.52
N HIS A 32 3.78 10.37 -1.46
CA HIS A 32 2.81 11.44 -1.20
C HIS A 32 1.38 10.89 -1.06
N GLU A 33 0.98 9.92 -1.88
CA GLU A 33 -0.32 9.23 -1.78
C GLU A 33 -0.40 8.39 -0.51
N SER A 34 0.67 7.66 -0.19
CA SER A 34 0.78 6.93 1.07
C SER A 34 0.63 7.85 2.28
N PHE A 35 1.21 9.05 2.23
CA PHE A 35 1.05 10.05 3.29
C PHE A 35 -0.41 10.52 3.37
N GLN A 36 -1.06 10.78 2.24
CA GLN A 36 -2.46 11.21 2.21
C GLN A 36 -3.39 10.14 2.80
N ILE A 37 -3.19 8.86 2.49
CA ILE A 37 -3.95 7.75 3.09
C ILE A 37 -3.82 7.74 4.62
N MET A 38 -2.66 8.09 5.15
CA MET A 38 -2.44 8.19 6.60
C MET A 38 -3.18 9.39 7.22
N VAL A 39 -3.24 10.52 6.50
CA VAL A 39 -4.04 11.69 6.90
C VAL A 39 -5.52 11.34 6.91
N ASP A 40 -6.05 10.79 5.82
CA ASP A 40 -7.46 10.42 5.69
C ASP A 40 -7.89 9.47 6.82
N PHE A 41 -7.05 8.47 7.13
CA PHE A 41 -7.31 7.58 8.25
C PHE A 41 -7.36 8.36 9.56
N ALA A 42 -6.36 9.19 9.86
CA ALA A 42 -6.32 9.98 11.10
C ALA A 42 -7.56 10.90 11.25
N GLU A 43 -8.04 11.47 10.16
CA GLU A 43 -9.23 12.32 10.12
C GLU A 43 -10.54 11.54 10.33
N SER A 44 -10.58 10.27 9.90
CA SER A 44 -11.74 9.38 10.10
C SER A 44 -11.89 8.83 11.54
N ILE A 45 -10.89 9.01 12.42
CA ILE A 45 -10.93 8.47 13.78
C ILE A 45 -11.83 9.31 14.69
N ASP A 46 -12.84 8.67 15.29
CA ASP A 46 -13.74 9.33 16.26
C ASP A 46 -13.06 9.66 17.60
N ASN A 47 -12.10 8.85 18.02
CA ASN A 47 -11.33 9.07 19.24
C ASN A 47 -10.44 10.32 19.11
N LYS A 48 -10.93 11.45 19.63
CA LYS A 48 -10.25 12.76 19.51
C LYS A 48 -8.82 12.79 20.02
N ARG A 49 -8.49 12.01 21.05
CA ARG A 49 -7.13 11.93 21.57
C ARG A 49 -6.21 11.22 20.58
N LEU A 50 -6.65 10.08 20.05
CA LEU A 50 -5.86 9.33 19.07
C LEU A 50 -5.74 10.10 17.75
N GLN A 51 -6.83 10.67 17.25
CA GLN A 51 -6.85 11.54 16.08
C GLN A 51 -5.80 12.65 16.20
N GLN A 52 -5.82 13.42 17.30
CA GLN A 52 -4.84 14.50 17.50
C GLN A 52 -3.40 13.98 17.55
N ASN A 53 -3.17 12.82 18.18
CA ASN A 53 -1.84 12.21 18.24
C ASN A 53 -1.33 11.80 16.85
N LEU A 54 -2.20 11.22 16.01
CA LEU A 54 -1.87 10.82 14.64
C LEU A 54 -1.56 12.03 13.76
N ILE A 55 -2.41 13.06 13.78
CA ILE A 55 -2.17 14.31 13.04
C ILE A 55 -0.87 14.98 13.49
N ASN A 56 -0.61 15.03 14.81
CA ASN A 56 0.65 15.56 15.33
C ASN A 56 1.86 14.72 14.90
N ALA A 57 1.73 13.40 14.80
CA ALA A 57 2.78 12.51 14.34
C ALA A 57 3.13 12.74 12.87
N LEU A 58 2.11 12.99 12.02
CA LEU A 58 2.26 13.29 10.59
C LEU A 58 2.87 14.67 10.32
N ASN A 59 2.69 15.63 11.23
CA ASN A 59 3.27 16.98 11.11
C ASN A 59 4.71 17.09 11.65
N ARG A 60 5.33 15.98 12.08
CA ARG A 60 6.69 15.95 12.64
C ARG A 60 7.69 15.28 11.69
N PRO A 61 9.01 15.53 11.85
CA PRO A 61 10.03 14.79 11.12
C PRO A 61 9.85 13.27 11.29
N LYS A 62 10.07 12.51 10.20
CA LYS A 62 9.80 11.06 10.10
C LYS A 62 8.32 10.71 10.30
N PRO A 63 7.40 11.32 9.53
CA PRO A 63 5.96 11.19 9.75
C PRO A 63 5.48 9.74 9.67
N PHE A 64 6.00 8.98 8.69
CA PHE A 64 5.67 7.56 8.52
C PHE A 64 6.00 6.72 9.74
N GLN A 65 7.19 6.91 10.30
CA GLN A 65 7.65 6.17 11.48
C GLN A 65 6.82 6.55 12.70
N ASN A 66 6.59 7.85 12.91
CA ASN A 66 5.86 8.33 14.07
C ASN A 66 4.40 7.88 14.06
N PHE A 67 3.73 7.97 12.90
CA PHE A 67 2.35 7.49 12.77
C PHE A 67 2.27 5.99 13.03
N LYS A 68 3.16 5.18 12.42
CA LYS A 68 3.19 3.72 12.67
C LYS A 68 3.34 3.42 14.15
N TRP A 69 4.23 4.13 14.84
CA TRP A 69 4.39 3.98 16.28
C TRP A 69 3.11 4.30 17.06
N GLN A 70 2.38 5.38 16.71
CA GLN A 70 1.09 5.67 17.35
C GLN A 70 0.08 4.55 17.11
N ILE A 71 -0.02 4.06 15.87
CA ILE A 71 -0.94 3.00 15.48
C ILE A 71 -0.61 1.67 16.17
N ASP A 72 0.65 1.26 16.20
CA ASP A 72 1.07 0.01 16.84
C ASP A 72 0.75 -0.01 18.35
N ASN A 73 0.65 1.17 18.97
CA ASN A 73 0.30 1.35 20.38
C ASN A 73 -1.17 1.77 20.62
N SER A 74 -2.02 1.66 19.61
CA SER A 74 -3.41 2.14 19.65
C SER A 74 -4.47 1.05 19.94
N GLY A 75 -4.07 -0.21 20.13
CA GLY A 75 -5.02 -1.30 20.37
C GLY A 75 -5.85 -1.63 19.12
N GLU A 76 -7.18 -1.60 19.22
CA GLU A 76 -8.09 -1.99 18.13
C GLU A 76 -7.93 -1.15 16.85
N TYR A 77 -7.54 0.12 16.99
CA TYR A 77 -7.34 1.02 15.85
C TYR A 77 -6.18 0.58 14.94
N ARG A 78 -5.28 -0.29 15.43
CA ARG A 78 -4.25 -0.93 14.59
C ARG A 78 -4.85 -1.79 13.49
N GLN A 79 -5.84 -2.61 13.84
CA GLN A 79 -6.50 -3.45 12.85
C GLN A 79 -7.34 -2.60 11.90
N GLN A 80 -8.03 -1.57 12.43
CA GLN A 80 -8.79 -0.63 11.61
C GLN A 80 -7.90 0.09 10.58
N TRP A 81 -6.68 0.49 10.95
CA TRP A 81 -5.70 1.05 10.02
C TRP A 81 -5.33 0.07 8.89
N PHE A 82 -5.09 -1.19 9.23
CA PHE A 82 -4.73 -2.20 8.21
C PHE A 82 -5.90 -2.50 7.27
N ASP A 83 -7.11 -2.57 7.79
CA ASP A 83 -8.31 -2.78 6.99
C ASP A 83 -8.56 -1.57 6.07
N PHE A 84 -8.42 -0.35 6.60
CA PHE A 84 -8.52 0.89 5.82
C PHE A 84 -7.47 0.94 4.71
N LYS A 85 -6.20 0.69 5.04
CA LYS A 85 -5.10 0.68 4.07
C LYS A 85 -5.32 -0.39 2.99
N LYS A 86 -5.79 -1.58 3.37
CA LYS A 86 -6.10 -2.66 2.43
C LYS A 86 -7.22 -2.26 1.47
N MET A 87 -8.28 -1.65 1.98
CA MET A 87 -9.38 -1.14 1.15
C MET A 87 -8.88 -0.13 0.12
N ARG A 88 -8.08 0.88 0.55
CA ARG A 88 -7.46 1.86 -0.36
C ARG A 88 -6.59 1.20 -1.42
N TYR A 89 -5.80 0.19 -1.06
CA TYR A 89 -4.97 -0.53 -2.01
C TYR A 89 -5.80 -1.32 -3.03
N ILE A 90 -6.90 -1.95 -2.62
CA ILE A 90 -7.82 -2.64 -3.54
C ILE A 90 -8.46 -1.64 -4.51
N GLU A 91 -8.87 -0.46 -4.03
CA GLU A 91 -9.41 0.61 -4.87
C GLU A 91 -8.37 1.03 -5.93
N TRP A 92 -7.13 1.28 -5.51
CA TRP A 92 -6.04 1.66 -6.40
C TRP A 92 -5.74 0.62 -7.49
N ILE A 93 -5.68 -0.66 -7.13
CA ILE A 93 -5.48 -1.72 -8.12
C ILE A 93 -6.65 -1.79 -9.11
N LYS A 94 -7.90 -1.59 -8.67
CA LYS A 94 -9.06 -1.55 -9.56
C LYS A 94 -8.97 -0.38 -10.53
N GLU A 95 -8.59 0.81 -10.05
CA GLU A 95 -8.41 1.99 -10.91
C GLU A 95 -7.33 1.75 -11.97
N GLN A 96 -6.23 1.10 -11.61
CA GLN A 96 -5.20 0.70 -12.59
C GLN A 96 -5.74 -0.29 -13.62
N ILE A 97 -6.52 -1.30 -13.22
CA ILE A 97 -7.15 -2.23 -14.16
C ILE A 97 -8.09 -1.48 -15.10
N ASP A 98 -8.94 -0.59 -14.58
CA ASP A 98 -9.91 0.15 -15.38
C ASP A 98 -9.23 1.11 -16.37
N LEU A 99 -8.11 1.73 -15.99
CA LEU A 99 -7.31 2.58 -16.87
C LEU A 99 -6.67 1.77 -18.00
N ASN A 100 -6.02 0.65 -17.68
CA ASN A 100 -5.33 -0.19 -18.67
C ASN A 100 -6.28 -1.04 -19.51
N SER A 101 -7.47 -1.39 -19.02
CA SER A 101 -8.47 -2.15 -19.80
C SER A 101 -8.88 -1.45 -21.09
N LYS A 102 -8.73 -0.12 -21.16
CA LYS A 102 -8.97 0.69 -22.35
C LYS A 102 -7.83 0.63 -23.36
N ASP A 103 -6.64 0.19 -22.95
CA ASP A 103 -5.46 0.09 -23.80
C ASP A 103 -5.35 -1.30 -24.47
N PHE A 104 -6.19 -2.26 -24.06
CA PHE A 104 -6.27 -3.62 -24.63
C PHE A 104 -7.51 -3.85 -25.52
N GLU A 105 -8.29 -2.81 -25.83
CA GLU A 105 -9.35 -2.81 -26.87
C GLU A 105 -8.82 -2.27 -28.21
#